data_AF-A0A5S9Q8K0-F1
#
_entry.id   AF-A0A5S9Q8K0-F1
#
_cell.length_a   1.000
_cell.length_b   1.000
_cell.length_c   1.000
_cell.angle_alpha   90.00
_cell.angle_beta   90.00
_cell.angle_gamma   90.00
#
_symmetry.space_group_name_H-M   'P 1'
#
loop_
_entity.id
_entity.type
_entity.pdbx_description
1 polymer ?
#
loop_
_entity_poly.entity_id
_entity_poly.type
_entity_poly.pdbx_seq_one_letter_code
_entity_poly.pdbx_strand_id
1 'polypeptide(L)'
;MNDELENMDDSDHYMAFVKKLGGWLARNYWQPLYKHVRENPELLSRFPGYLLKPEKIIYYMGRTHIGVEYIGPERYSEFPKDGLVEIQIHDYSLRECNLIDEIVGFDYSDGRLKIPLSPLMEDLVLPTNAGADKLQSLGWRYASQDMFLSFNSAGVIAPENQFTRLINARFFDASEESGLKTRHIKHLDLIPCIFDDSGSDLDTFQVWLEPYRTLVESDRDATYPLPTDFKYQRLQKINRFIEFIGDLSNTEVKITQLLASEEFIFALKMRFSVTEVFPELNCAWQSEDRPAIKPDFFVVGADGYADIVEFKLPNLKGSSVVGRTNRETFSSTVNSYISQTRVYREYFDDPKNREYIKSEYGFDVYKPRRHLIIGRRWDFSSPEWRKIAADFQDVTIHTYDDLVDGIVAQFYD
;
A
#
# COMPACT_ATOMS: atom_id res chain seq x y z
N MET A 1 -17.40 48.35 -2.30
CA MET A 1 -17.96 47.61 -1.15
C MET A 1 -17.70 46.17 -1.51
N ASN A 2 -16.56 45.67 -1.04
CA ASN A 2 -16.10 44.31 -1.30
C ASN A 2 -16.90 43.44 -0.35
N ASP A 3 -17.80 42.61 -0.88
CA ASP A 3 -18.34 41.50 -0.12
C ASP A 3 -17.29 40.38 -0.16
N GLU A 4 -16.73 40.13 1.01
CA GLU A 4 -15.98 38.93 1.35
C GLU A 4 -16.90 37.73 1.14
N LEU A 5 -16.77 37.05 0.00
CA LEU A 5 -17.19 35.66 -0.14
C LEU A 5 -16.20 34.83 0.69
N GLU A 6 -16.48 34.71 1.99
CA GLU A 6 -15.98 33.59 2.77
C GLU A 6 -16.45 32.31 2.06
N ASN A 7 -15.51 31.51 1.57
CA ASN A 7 -15.76 30.14 1.14
C ASN A 7 -16.26 29.36 2.38
N MET A 8 -17.57 29.38 2.60
CA MET A 8 -18.23 28.39 3.44
C MET A 8 -18.02 27.03 2.78
N ASP A 9 -17.49 26.07 3.53
CA ASP A 9 -17.29 24.70 3.11
C ASP A 9 -18.65 24.07 2.76
N ASP A 10 -18.85 23.64 1.50
CA ASP A 10 -20.08 23.00 0.99
C ASP A 10 -20.52 21.75 1.80
N SER A 11 -19.68 21.27 2.71
CA SER A 11 -19.91 20.11 3.57
C SER A 11 -21.09 20.27 4.55
N ASP A 12 -21.42 21.50 4.97
CA ASP A 12 -22.51 21.75 5.94
C ASP A 12 -23.91 21.51 5.35
N HIS A 13 -24.09 21.68 4.04
CA HIS A 13 -25.38 21.52 3.37
C HIS A 13 -25.85 20.06 3.31
N TYR A 14 -24.91 19.12 3.13
CA TYR A 14 -25.22 17.68 3.04
C TYR A 14 -25.27 16.98 4.39
N MET A 15 -24.79 17.61 5.46
CA MET A 15 -24.65 16.99 6.77
C MET A 15 -25.99 16.46 7.32
N ALA A 16 -27.09 17.18 7.11
CA ALA A 16 -28.42 16.74 7.54
C ALA A 16 -28.89 15.48 6.79
N PHE A 17 -28.66 15.43 5.48
CA PHE A 17 -28.97 14.28 4.64
C PHE A 17 -28.14 13.06 5.04
N VAL A 18 -26.82 13.24 5.16
CA VAL A 18 -25.89 12.17 5.55
C VAL A 18 -26.21 11.62 6.95
N LYS A 19 -26.57 12.48 7.91
CA LYS A 19 -27.04 12.05 9.24
C LYS A 19 -28.31 11.19 9.15
N LYS A 20 -29.26 11.55 8.28
CA LYS A 20 -30.49 10.78 8.09
C LYS A 20 -30.21 9.42 7.43
N LEU A 21 -29.39 9.40 6.39
CA LEU A 21 -28.96 8.17 5.71
C LEU A 21 -28.17 7.26 6.66
N GLY A 22 -27.14 7.79 7.32
CA GLY A 22 -26.34 7.06 8.30
C GLY A 22 -27.16 6.54 9.47
N GLY A 23 -28.11 7.33 9.99
CA GLY A 23 -29.03 6.88 11.04
C GLY A 23 -30.02 5.79 10.57
N TRP A 24 -30.32 5.73 9.28
CA TRP A 24 -31.08 4.62 8.70
C TRP A 24 -30.20 3.37 8.56
N LEU A 25 -28.98 3.50 8.01
CA LEU A 25 -28.02 2.39 7.85
C LEU A 25 -27.62 1.79 9.19
N ALA A 26 -27.37 2.62 10.19
CA ALA A 26 -27.05 2.18 11.55
C ALA A 26 -28.14 1.25 12.10
N ARG A 27 -29.41 1.64 11.97
CA ARG A 27 -30.54 0.86 12.52
C ARG A 27 -30.86 -0.40 11.71
N ASN A 28 -30.73 -0.35 10.39
CA ASN A 28 -31.22 -1.41 9.50
C ASN A 28 -30.12 -2.34 8.98
N TYR A 29 -28.85 -1.95 9.09
CA TYR A 29 -27.73 -2.70 8.52
C TYR A 29 -26.58 -2.87 9.53
N TRP A 30 -25.91 -1.80 9.97
CA TRP A 30 -24.73 -1.94 10.84
C TRP A 30 -25.03 -2.54 12.22
N GLN A 31 -26.06 -2.08 12.92
CA GLN A 31 -26.40 -2.57 14.25
C GLN A 31 -26.85 -4.06 14.24
N PRO A 32 -27.68 -4.52 13.29
CA PRO A 32 -27.95 -5.94 13.11
C PRO A 32 -26.69 -6.78 12.88
N LEU A 33 -25.78 -6.35 11.99
CA LEU A 33 -24.52 -7.05 11.73
C LEU A 33 -23.64 -7.13 12.99
N TYR A 34 -23.48 -6.01 13.69
CA TYR A 34 -22.72 -5.93 14.93
C TYR A 34 -23.30 -6.86 16.01
N LYS A 35 -24.64 -6.89 16.15
CA LYS A 35 -25.32 -7.79 17.09
C LYS A 35 -25.06 -9.26 16.74
N HIS A 36 -25.17 -9.63 15.47
CA HIS A 36 -24.94 -11.01 15.01
C HIS A 36 -23.50 -11.46 15.29
N VAL A 37 -22.49 -10.64 14.98
CA VAL A 37 -21.09 -10.97 15.27
C VAL A 37 -20.82 -11.05 16.77
N ARG A 38 -21.47 -10.21 17.59
CA ARG A 38 -21.38 -10.31 19.06
C ARG A 38 -21.99 -11.59 19.62
N GLU A 39 -23.07 -12.08 19.02
CA GLU A 39 -23.70 -13.34 19.40
C GLU A 39 -22.92 -14.56 18.90
N ASN A 40 -22.04 -14.38 17.90
CA ASN A 40 -21.19 -15.41 17.29
C ASN A 40 -19.71 -14.96 17.23
N PRO A 41 -18.98 -14.91 18.36
CA PRO A 41 -17.65 -14.29 18.45
C PRO A 41 -16.58 -14.91 17.54
N GLU A 42 -16.73 -16.16 17.11
CA GLU A 42 -15.84 -16.83 16.16
C GLU A 42 -15.78 -16.14 14.79
N LEU A 43 -16.82 -15.35 14.45
CA LEU A 43 -16.87 -14.57 13.21
C LEU A 43 -15.88 -13.40 13.22
N LEU A 44 -15.54 -12.87 14.40
CA LEU A 44 -14.81 -11.60 14.55
C LEU A 44 -13.49 -11.56 13.76
N SER A 45 -12.74 -12.67 13.77
CA SER A 45 -11.43 -12.78 13.13
C SER A 45 -11.49 -12.81 11.59
N ARG A 46 -12.67 -12.99 10.99
CA ARG A 46 -12.87 -13.09 9.53
C ARG A 46 -13.83 -12.05 8.97
N PHE A 47 -14.72 -11.51 9.81
CA PHE A 47 -15.73 -10.54 9.43
C PHE A 47 -15.12 -9.20 9.01
N PRO A 48 -15.71 -8.47 8.03
CA PRO A 48 -15.26 -7.14 7.65
C PRO A 48 -15.27 -6.14 8.83
N GLY A 49 -14.08 -5.83 9.37
CA GLY A 49 -13.94 -5.00 10.56
C GLY A 49 -14.53 -3.60 10.40
N TYR A 50 -14.33 -3.00 9.24
CA TYR A 50 -14.87 -1.68 8.88
C TYR A 50 -16.42 -1.62 8.85
N LEU A 51 -17.14 -2.75 8.80
CA LEU A 51 -18.60 -2.78 8.94
C LEU A 51 -19.06 -2.86 10.41
N LEU A 52 -18.19 -3.33 11.31
CA LEU A 52 -18.45 -3.33 12.75
C LEU A 52 -18.18 -1.95 13.35
N LYS A 53 -17.04 -1.36 12.97
CA LYS A 53 -16.66 -0.01 13.35
C LYS A 53 -15.69 0.57 12.31
N PRO A 54 -16.16 1.40 11.39
CA PRO A 54 -15.26 2.14 10.50
C PRO A 54 -14.50 3.21 11.29
N GLU A 55 -13.30 3.54 10.85
CA GLU A 55 -12.55 4.71 11.31
C GLU A 55 -13.10 5.97 10.64
N LYS A 56 -13.43 5.86 9.35
CA LYS A 56 -14.01 6.92 8.54
C LYS A 56 -15.04 6.37 7.57
N ILE A 57 -16.13 7.11 7.36
CA ILE A 57 -17.09 6.87 6.27
C ILE A 57 -17.05 8.08 5.34
N ILE A 58 -16.86 7.83 4.05
CA ILE A 58 -16.85 8.87 3.02
C ILE A 58 -18.14 8.76 2.21
N TYR A 59 -18.86 9.87 2.12
CA TYR A 59 -20.05 10.01 1.28
C TYR A 59 -19.68 10.78 0.01
N TYR A 60 -19.99 10.18 -1.13
CA TYR A 60 -19.80 10.78 -2.44
C TYR A 60 -21.16 11.10 -3.05
N MET A 61 -21.51 12.38 -3.12
CA MET A 61 -22.79 12.84 -3.65
C MET A 61 -22.70 12.92 -5.18
N GLY A 62 -23.44 12.09 -5.90
CA GLY A 62 -23.51 12.12 -7.37
C GLY A 62 -24.96 12.23 -7.87
N ARG A 63 -25.13 12.51 -9.17
CA ARG A 63 -26.47 12.69 -9.78
C ARG A 63 -27.29 11.39 -9.81
N THR A 64 -26.62 10.26 -10.05
CA THR A 64 -27.25 8.94 -10.23
C THR A 64 -27.03 7.99 -9.06
N HIS A 65 -26.00 8.23 -8.24
CA HIS A 65 -25.68 7.40 -7.09
C HIS A 65 -25.14 8.23 -5.93
N ILE A 66 -25.39 7.75 -4.71
CA ILE A 66 -24.65 8.11 -3.51
C ILE A 66 -23.63 7.03 -3.23
N GLY A 67 -22.34 7.38 -3.25
CA GLY A 67 -21.26 6.50 -2.83
C GLY A 67 -21.10 6.52 -1.30
N VAL A 68 -20.98 5.34 -0.68
CA VAL A 68 -20.64 5.19 0.74
C VAL A 68 -19.43 4.27 0.85
N GLU A 69 -18.27 4.85 1.12
CA GLU A 69 -17.02 4.11 1.31
C GLU A 69 -16.67 3.96 2.78
N TYR A 70 -16.26 2.76 3.16
CA TYR A 70 -15.85 2.42 4.52
C TYR A 70 -14.34 2.32 4.60
N ILE A 71 -13.75 3.14 5.47
CA ILE A 71 -12.33 3.11 5.80
C ILE A 71 -12.17 2.56 7.21
N GLY A 72 -11.26 1.60 7.36
CA GLY A 72 -10.94 1.00 8.65
C GLY A 72 -10.18 -0.32 8.50
N PRO A 73 -10.00 -1.06 9.61
CA PRO A 73 -9.33 -2.34 9.60
C PRO A 73 -10.17 -3.39 8.85
N GLU A 74 -9.48 -4.28 8.14
CA GLU A 74 -10.11 -5.36 7.38
C GLU A 74 -10.76 -6.39 8.30
N ARG A 75 -10.12 -6.66 9.45
CA ARG A 75 -10.53 -7.62 10.48
C ARG A 75 -10.12 -7.09 11.85
N TYR A 76 -10.81 -7.56 12.89
CA TYR A 76 -10.47 -7.28 14.28
C TYR A 76 -10.02 -8.56 14.99
N SER A 77 -9.03 -8.46 15.87
CA SER A 77 -8.66 -9.54 16.79
C SER A 77 -9.49 -9.52 18.08
N GLU A 78 -9.97 -8.35 18.46
CA GLU A 78 -10.84 -8.09 19.61
C GLU A 78 -11.94 -7.10 19.24
N PHE A 79 -13.09 -7.14 19.92
CA PHE A 79 -14.19 -6.24 19.58
C PHE A 79 -13.76 -4.78 19.71
N PRO A 80 -14.05 -3.94 18.70
CA PRO A 80 -13.66 -2.54 18.76
C PRO A 80 -14.36 -1.85 19.92
N LYS A 81 -13.58 -1.06 20.67
CA LYS A 81 -14.09 -0.19 21.74
C LYS A 81 -14.97 0.91 21.15
N ASP A 82 -15.79 1.56 21.96
CA ASP A 82 -16.55 2.73 21.53
C ASP A 82 -15.62 3.87 21.07
N GLY A 83 -16.08 4.70 20.14
CA GLY A 83 -15.34 5.87 19.68
C GLY A 83 -16.05 6.58 18.54
N LEU A 84 -15.52 7.75 18.17
CA LEU A 84 -16.05 8.55 17.07
C LEU A 84 -15.68 7.91 15.72
N VAL A 85 -16.58 8.08 14.75
CA VAL A 85 -16.36 7.75 13.34
C VAL A 85 -16.22 9.08 12.61
N GLU A 86 -15.13 9.25 11.86
CA GLU A 86 -14.95 10.44 11.01
C GLU A 86 -15.92 10.35 9.82
N ILE A 87 -16.55 11.47 9.49
CA ILE A 87 -17.44 11.58 8.33
C ILE A 87 -16.84 12.59 7.37
N GLN A 88 -16.66 12.17 6.12
CA GLN A 88 -16.20 13.03 5.04
C GLN A 88 -17.24 13.03 3.92
N ILE A 89 -17.46 14.19 3.30
CA ILE A 89 -18.44 14.36 2.22
C ILE A 89 -17.72 14.99 1.03
N HIS A 90 -17.96 14.45 -0.16
CA HIS A 90 -17.54 15.02 -1.43
C HIS A 90 -18.76 15.25 -2.31
N ASP A 91 -18.91 16.47 -2.82
CA ASP A 91 -20.00 16.81 -3.72
C ASP A 91 -19.56 16.79 -5.18
N TYR A 92 -20.21 15.91 -5.95
CA TYR A 92 -20.09 15.77 -7.40
C TYR A 92 -21.45 15.84 -8.10
N SER A 93 -22.52 16.21 -7.39
CA SER A 93 -23.90 16.25 -7.91
C SER A 93 -24.14 17.39 -8.90
N LEU A 94 -23.36 18.47 -8.82
CA LEU A 94 -23.48 19.64 -9.70
C LEU A 94 -22.77 19.47 -11.05
N ARG A 95 -22.10 18.34 -11.30
CA ARG A 95 -21.38 18.07 -12.55
C ARG A 95 -21.82 16.75 -13.18
N GLU A 96 -21.93 16.76 -14.50
CA GLU A 96 -22.09 15.54 -15.29
C GLU A 96 -20.76 14.80 -15.31
N CYS A 97 -20.64 13.76 -14.48
CA CYS A 97 -19.43 12.97 -14.34
C CYS A 97 -19.77 11.49 -14.08
N ASN A 98 -18.80 10.61 -14.33
CA ASN A 98 -18.86 9.25 -13.80
C ASN A 98 -18.33 9.25 -12.38
N LEU A 99 -19.23 9.01 -11.41
CA LEU A 99 -18.90 9.08 -9.99
C LEU A 99 -17.71 8.20 -9.60
N ILE A 100 -17.57 7.02 -10.21
CA ILE A 100 -16.46 6.10 -9.89
C ILE A 100 -15.11 6.68 -10.30
N ASP A 101 -15.03 7.35 -11.45
CA ASP A 101 -13.77 7.95 -11.91
C ASP A 101 -13.31 9.03 -10.93
N GLU A 102 -14.26 9.79 -10.35
CA GLU A 102 -13.98 10.82 -9.35
C GLU A 102 -13.57 10.23 -7.99
N ILE A 103 -14.19 9.12 -7.57
CA ILE A 103 -13.81 8.40 -6.33
C ILE A 103 -12.41 7.78 -6.46
N VAL A 104 -12.10 7.23 -7.63
CA VAL A 104 -10.82 6.60 -7.91
C VAL A 104 -9.72 7.64 -8.12
N GLY A 105 -10.03 8.72 -8.84
CA GLY A 105 -9.12 9.83 -9.12
C GLY A 105 -8.10 9.56 -10.22
N PHE A 106 -8.35 8.59 -11.10
CA PHE A 106 -7.46 8.24 -12.23
C PHE A 106 -8.13 8.51 -13.58
N ASP A 107 -7.31 8.84 -14.57
CA ASP A 107 -7.78 9.08 -15.94
C ASP A 107 -7.74 7.80 -16.77
N TYR A 108 -8.92 7.36 -17.23
CA TYR A 108 -9.08 6.20 -18.11
C TYR A 108 -9.40 6.58 -19.56
N SER A 109 -9.23 7.85 -19.95
CA SER A 109 -9.62 8.37 -21.26
C SER A 109 -8.97 7.64 -22.45
N ASP A 110 -7.80 7.04 -22.26
CA ASP A 110 -7.09 6.25 -23.27
C ASP A 110 -7.67 4.83 -23.51
N GLY A 111 -8.67 4.44 -22.73
CA GLY A 111 -9.34 3.15 -22.87
C GLY A 111 -10.40 3.12 -23.97
N ARG A 112 -10.83 1.92 -24.37
CA ARG A 112 -11.76 1.77 -25.51
C ARG A 112 -13.23 1.66 -25.14
N LEU A 113 -13.52 1.01 -24.02
CA LEU A 113 -14.88 0.69 -23.61
C LEU A 113 -15.02 0.84 -22.10
N LYS A 114 -16.09 1.51 -21.68
CA LYS A 114 -16.47 1.62 -20.28
C LYS A 114 -17.24 0.37 -19.87
N ILE A 115 -16.81 -0.29 -18.80
CA ILE A 115 -17.36 -1.58 -18.41
C ILE A 115 -18.46 -1.37 -17.37
N PRO A 116 -19.70 -1.83 -17.63
CA PRO A 116 -20.77 -1.77 -16.63
C PRO A 116 -20.47 -2.76 -15.49
N LEU A 117 -20.55 -2.29 -14.25
CA LEU A 117 -20.35 -3.12 -13.08
C LEU A 117 -21.56 -4.02 -12.81
N SER A 118 -21.27 -5.24 -12.34
CA SER A 118 -22.28 -6.12 -11.76
C SER A 118 -22.71 -5.61 -10.38
N PRO A 119 -23.90 -6.00 -9.86
CA PRO A 119 -24.40 -5.54 -8.56
C PRO A 119 -23.43 -5.77 -7.39
N LEU A 120 -22.64 -6.84 -7.46
CA LEU A 120 -21.54 -7.13 -6.55
C LEU A 120 -20.29 -7.40 -7.38
N MET A 121 -19.20 -6.74 -7.05
CA MET A 121 -17.89 -6.92 -7.66
C MET A 121 -16.84 -7.04 -6.56
N GLU A 122 -16.24 -8.23 -6.46
CA GLU A 122 -15.17 -8.53 -5.51
C GLU A 122 -13.83 -8.67 -6.25
N ASP A 123 -12.73 -8.25 -5.60
CA ASP A 123 -11.37 -8.42 -6.10
C ASP A 123 -11.14 -7.83 -7.52
N LEU A 124 -11.80 -6.71 -7.82
CA LEU A 124 -11.58 -5.95 -9.06
C LEU A 124 -10.16 -5.39 -9.08
N VAL A 125 -9.42 -5.66 -10.15
CA VAL A 125 -8.14 -5.02 -10.46
C VAL A 125 -8.28 -4.28 -11.78
N LEU A 126 -8.19 -2.94 -11.71
CA LEU A 126 -8.42 -2.06 -12.85
C LEU A 126 -7.28 -1.04 -13.00
N PRO A 127 -6.24 -1.36 -13.78
CA PRO A 127 -5.21 -0.39 -14.15
C PRO A 127 -5.64 0.48 -15.33
N THR A 128 -5.16 1.73 -15.37
CA THR A 128 -5.03 2.50 -16.64
C THR A 128 -3.99 1.82 -17.54
N ASN A 129 -3.85 2.24 -18.81
CA ASN A 129 -2.80 1.68 -19.67
C ASN A 129 -1.40 1.95 -19.10
N ALA A 130 -1.15 3.18 -18.63
CA ALA A 130 0.12 3.54 -17.98
C ALA A 130 0.34 2.75 -16.67
N GLY A 131 -0.71 2.58 -15.86
CA GLY A 131 -0.68 1.75 -14.66
C GLY A 131 -0.32 0.29 -14.98
N ALA A 132 -0.92 -0.30 -16.03
CA ALA A 132 -0.68 -1.67 -16.44
C ALA A 132 0.77 -1.89 -16.88
N ASP A 133 1.29 -1.00 -17.73
CA ASP A 133 2.69 -1.02 -18.17
C ASP A 133 3.64 -0.92 -16.98
N LYS A 134 3.32 -0.04 -16.02
CA LYS A 134 4.13 0.14 -14.82
C LYS A 134 4.10 -1.09 -13.92
N LEU A 135 2.92 -1.67 -13.65
CA LEU A 135 2.77 -2.92 -12.90
C LEU A 135 3.59 -4.05 -13.52
N GLN A 136 3.54 -4.18 -14.86
CA GLN A 136 4.35 -5.16 -15.59
C GLN A 136 5.85 -4.90 -15.41
N SER A 137 6.31 -3.65 -15.58
CA SER A 137 7.72 -3.30 -15.41
C SER A 137 8.25 -3.59 -13.99
N LEU A 138 7.38 -3.45 -12.99
CA LEU A 138 7.69 -3.66 -11.58
C LEU A 138 7.59 -5.14 -11.17
N GLY A 139 7.19 -6.03 -12.08
CA GLY A 139 7.03 -7.46 -11.80
C GLY A 139 5.84 -7.78 -10.89
N TRP A 140 4.79 -6.95 -10.92
CA TRP A 140 3.57 -7.21 -10.14
C TRP A 140 2.90 -8.52 -10.57
N ARG A 141 2.47 -9.32 -9.60
CA ARG A 141 2.10 -10.72 -9.84
C ARG A 141 0.59 -10.89 -9.95
N TYR A 142 0.09 -10.99 -11.18
CA TYR A 142 -1.33 -11.19 -11.47
C TYR A 142 -1.88 -12.53 -10.98
N ALA A 143 -1.07 -13.59 -10.92
CA ALA A 143 -1.51 -14.91 -10.45
C ALA A 143 -1.47 -15.08 -8.91
N SER A 144 -1.29 -13.99 -8.16
CA SER A 144 -1.13 -14.04 -6.69
C SER A 144 -2.44 -14.06 -5.90
N GLN A 145 -3.58 -13.93 -6.58
CA GLN A 145 -4.91 -13.95 -6.00
C GLN A 145 -5.94 -14.16 -7.11
N ASP A 146 -7.12 -14.65 -6.75
CA ASP A 146 -8.29 -14.54 -7.63
C ASP A 146 -8.63 -13.06 -7.80
N MET A 147 -8.94 -12.65 -9.03
CA MET A 147 -9.27 -11.26 -9.34
C MET A 147 -10.13 -11.16 -10.60
N PHE A 148 -11.00 -10.16 -10.63
CA PHE A 148 -11.59 -9.67 -11.88
C PHE A 148 -10.65 -8.63 -12.48
N LEU A 149 -9.99 -8.96 -13.59
CA LEU A 149 -8.99 -8.12 -14.22
C LEU A 149 -9.48 -7.62 -15.58
N SER A 150 -9.35 -6.32 -15.81
CA SER A 150 -9.64 -5.68 -17.10
C SER A 150 -8.47 -4.81 -17.54
N PHE A 151 -8.12 -4.89 -18.83
CA PHE A 151 -7.10 -4.04 -19.46
C PHE A 151 -7.72 -3.24 -20.60
N ASN A 152 -7.12 -2.08 -20.91
CA ASN A 152 -7.53 -1.22 -22.04
C ASN A 152 -9.01 -0.79 -21.99
N SER A 153 -9.56 -0.68 -20.78
CA SER A 153 -10.92 -0.19 -20.52
C SER A 153 -10.93 1.30 -20.29
N ALA A 154 -11.99 1.98 -20.73
CA ALA A 154 -12.26 3.39 -20.46
C ALA A 154 -12.85 3.61 -19.06
N GLY A 155 -12.34 2.86 -18.08
CA GLY A 155 -12.86 2.78 -16.71
C GLY A 155 -14.09 1.87 -16.58
N VAL A 156 -14.78 2.02 -15.45
CA VAL A 156 -15.99 1.28 -15.09
C VAL A 156 -17.14 2.23 -14.79
N ILE A 157 -18.37 1.76 -14.91
CA ILE A 157 -19.57 2.56 -14.61
C ILE A 157 -20.58 1.74 -13.79
N ALA A 158 -21.16 2.35 -12.77
CA ALA A 158 -22.31 1.78 -12.08
C ALA A 158 -23.59 2.06 -12.88
N PRO A 159 -24.41 1.05 -13.21
CA PRO A 159 -25.68 1.28 -13.90
C PRO A 159 -26.65 2.10 -13.04
N GLU A 160 -27.24 3.17 -13.58
CA GLU A 160 -28.00 4.21 -12.84
C GLU A 160 -29.08 3.71 -11.88
N ASN A 161 -29.76 2.62 -12.21
CA ASN A 161 -30.87 2.07 -11.41
C ASN A 161 -30.47 0.79 -10.67
N GLN A 162 -29.18 0.57 -10.44
CA GLN A 162 -28.65 -0.66 -9.88
C GLN A 162 -27.73 -0.38 -8.70
N PHE A 163 -28.07 -0.93 -7.54
CA PHE A 163 -27.14 -0.97 -6.43
C PHE A 163 -25.89 -1.77 -6.82
N THR A 164 -24.74 -1.14 -6.64
CA THR A 164 -23.45 -1.69 -7.04
C THR A 164 -22.50 -1.63 -5.85
N ARG A 165 -21.94 -2.77 -5.46
CA ARG A 165 -20.96 -2.87 -4.37
C ARG A 165 -19.61 -3.29 -4.90
N LEU A 166 -18.56 -2.56 -4.52
CA LEU A 166 -17.17 -2.93 -4.72
C LEU A 166 -16.58 -3.42 -3.40
N ILE A 167 -16.00 -4.62 -3.39
CA ILE A 167 -15.23 -5.15 -2.25
C ILE A 167 -13.81 -5.47 -2.71
N ASN A 168 -12.82 -5.02 -1.95
CA ASN A 168 -11.40 -5.24 -2.22
C ASN A 168 -10.95 -4.85 -3.65
N ALA A 169 -11.49 -3.75 -4.17
CA ALA A 169 -11.17 -3.25 -5.50
C ALA A 169 -9.88 -2.42 -5.49
N ARG A 170 -9.02 -2.63 -6.48
CA ARG A 170 -7.74 -1.94 -6.64
C ARG A 170 -7.62 -1.32 -8.02
N PHE A 171 -7.28 -0.05 -8.01
CA PHE A 171 -7.08 0.75 -9.19
C PHE A 171 -5.63 1.18 -9.24
N PHE A 172 -5.10 1.30 -10.45
CA PHE A 172 -3.70 1.65 -10.67
C PHE A 172 -3.55 2.66 -11.78
N ASP A 173 -2.70 3.65 -11.56
CA ASP A 173 -2.26 4.57 -12.59
C ASP A 173 -0.75 4.80 -12.46
N ALA A 174 -0.12 5.40 -13.47
CA ALA A 174 1.29 5.74 -13.37
C ALA A 174 1.66 6.99 -14.18
N SER A 175 2.63 7.73 -13.64
CA SER A 175 3.29 8.83 -14.35
C SER A 175 4.79 8.84 -14.07
N GLU A 176 5.56 9.54 -14.91
CA GLU A 176 7.01 9.71 -14.69
C GLU A 176 7.33 10.41 -13.37
N GLU A 177 6.50 11.40 -12.99
CA GLU A 177 6.70 12.20 -11.77
C GLU A 177 6.34 11.42 -10.50
N SER A 178 5.26 10.67 -10.54
CA SER A 178 4.66 10.07 -9.33
C SER A 178 4.97 8.58 -9.19
N GLY A 179 5.45 7.93 -10.25
CA GLY A 179 5.60 6.49 -10.31
C GLY A 179 4.26 5.78 -10.41
N LEU A 180 4.15 4.60 -9.79
CA LEU A 180 2.89 3.90 -9.66
C LEU A 180 2.04 4.55 -8.57
N LYS A 181 0.79 4.85 -8.88
CA LYS A 181 -0.24 5.23 -7.91
C LYS A 181 -1.24 4.10 -7.76
N THR A 182 -1.59 3.83 -6.51
CA THR A 182 -2.54 2.79 -6.15
C THR A 182 -3.69 3.41 -5.38
N ARG A 183 -4.92 3.06 -5.77
CA ARG A 183 -6.12 3.35 -5.00
C ARG A 183 -6.79 2.04 -4.63
N HIS A 184 -6.81 1.72 -3.34
CA HIS A 184 -7.48 0.54 -2.80
C HIS A 184 -8.80 0.96 -2.16
N ILE A 185 -9.90 0.40 -2.64
CA ILE A 185 -11.23 0.53 -2.07
C ILE A 185 -11.57 -0.79 -1.39
N LYS A 186 -11.60 -0.79 -0.06
CA LYS A 186 -11.93 -2.00 0.71
C LYS A 186 -13.40 -2.35 0.58
N HIS A 187 -14.26 -1.33 0.65
CA HIS A 187 -15.71 -1.46 0.52
C HIS A 187 -16.31 -0.13 0.08
N LEU A 188 -17.01 -0.13 -1.06
CA LEU A 188 -17.79 1.01 -1.55
C LEU A 188 -19.17 0.51 -1.99
N ASP A 189 -20.21 1.11 -1.43
CA ASP A 189 -21.57 0.93 -1.89
C ASP A 189 -21.99 2.13 -2.74
N LEU A 190 -22.46 1.88 -3.97
CA LEU A 190 -23.04 2.87 -4.86
C LEU A 190 -24.55 2.67 -4.83
N ILE A 191 -25.22 3.56 -4.10
CA ILE A 191 -26.66 3.49 -3.85
C ILE A 191 -27.37 4.33 -4.91
N PRO A 192 -28.26 3.75 -5.74
CA PRO A 192 -28.99 4.50 -6.76
C PRO A 192 -29.79 5.64 -6.14
N CYS A 193 -29.74 6.80 -6.80
CA CYS A 193 -30.53 7.95 -6.43
C CYS A 193 -31.08 8.72 -7.61
N ILE A 194 -32.14 9.47 -7.34
CA ILE A 194 -32.66 10.53 -8.22
C ILE A 194 -32.29 11.85 -7.56
N PHE A 195 -31.50 12.65 -8.26
CA PHE A 195 -31.17 14.03 -7.90
C PHE A 195 -32.07 15.01 -8.67
N ASP A 196 -32.70 15.94 -7.95
CA ASP A 196 -33.51 17.01 -8.52
C ASP A 196 -33.03 18.36 -7.99
N ASP A 197 -32.42 19.13 -8.90
CA ASP A 197 -31.89 20.49 -8.73
C ASP A 197 -32.79 21.56 -9.37
N SER A 198 -34.02 21.20 -9.78
CA SER A 198 -34.94 22.12 -10.46
C SER A 198 -35.72 23.06 -9.52
N GLY A 199 -35.61 22.84 -8.20
CA GLY A 199 -36.27 23.64 -7.18
C GLY A 199 -35.63 25.03 -6.99
N SER A 200 -36.40 26.00 -6.48
CA SER A 200 -35.89 27.35 -6.22
C SER A 200 -35.11 27.48 -4.90
N ASP A 201 -35.33 26.56 -3.95
CA ASP A 201 -34.91 26.73 -2.55
C ASP A 201 -34.09 25.55 -2.00
N LEU A 202 -34.31 24.31 -2.47
CA LEU A 202 -33.65 23.10 -1.98
C LEU A 202 -33.52 22.07 -3.10
N ASP A 203 -32.33 21.46 -3.19
CA ASP A 203 -32.10 20.25 -3.99
C ASP A 203 -32.61 19.02 -3.23
N THR A 204 -33.06 18.00 -3.97
CA THR A 204 -33.58 16.77 -3.35
C THR A 204 -32.90 15.52 -3.87
N PHE A 205 -32.66 14.59 -2.93
CA PHE A 205 -32.19 13.23 -3.22
C PHE A 205 -33.25 12.22 -2.81
N GLN A 206 -33.63 11.36 -3.75
CA GLN A 206 -34.40 10.15 -3.47
C GLN A 206 -33.46 8.95 -3.59
N VAL A 207 -33.30 8.17 -2.52
CA VAL A 207 -32.30 7.09 -2.45
C VAL A 207 -32.99 5.74 -2.29
N TRP A 208 -32.53 4.74 -3.05
CA TRP A 208 -33.06 3.39 -2.97
C TRP A 208 -32.29 2.51 -1.96
N LEU A 209 -32.83 2.38 -0.74
CA LEU A 209 -32.18 1.68 0.37
C LEU A 209 -32.65 0.23 0.59
N GLU A 210 -33.61 -0.25 -0.20
CA GLU A 210 -34.13 -1.61 -0.06
C GLU A 210 -33.06 -2.72 -0.16
N PRO A 211 -32.02 -2.59 -1.02
CA PRO A 211 -30.95 -3.59 -1.08
C PRO A 211 -30.32 -3.91 0.28
N TYR A 212 -30.13 -2.93 1.16
CA TYR A 212 -29.55 -3.14 2.50
C TYR A 212 -30.37 -4.06 3.40
N ARG A 213 -31.70 -4.08 3.23
CA ARG A 213 -32.57 -5.00 3.99
C ARG A 213 -32.35 -6.46 3.62
N THR A 214 -31.87 -6.72 2.40
CA THR A 214 -31.53 -8.07 1.95
C THR A 214 -30.06 -8.37 2.27
N LEU A 215 -29.18 -7.38 2.07
CA LEU A 215 -27.74 -7.52 2.31
C LEU A 215 -27.40 -7.81 3.78
N VAL A 216 -28.19 -7.30 4.74
CA VAL A 216 -27.98 -7.63 6.15
C VAL A 216 -27.99 -9.14 6.42
N GLU A 217 -28.79 -9.91 5.69
CA GLU A 217 -28.86 -11.36 5.84
C GLU A 217 -27.71 -12.08 5.14
N SER A 218 -27.26 -11.60 3.97
CA SER A 218 -26.09 -12.18 3.28
C SER A 218 -24.78 -11.83 3.98
N ASP A 219 -24.69 -10.64 4.55
CA ASP A 219 -23.43 -10.09 5.02
C ASP A 219 -23.12 -10.44 6.47
N ARG A 220 -24.12 -10.89 7.25
CA ARG A 220 -23.91 -11.24 8.67
C ARG A 220 -22.86 -12.33 8.89
N ASP A 221 -22.65 -13.20 7.90
CA ASP A 221 -21.65 -14.27 7.93
C ASP A 221 -20.49 -14.03 6.95
N ALA A 222 -20.40 -12.81 6.38
CA ALA A 222 -19.39 -12.45 5.39
C ALA A 222 -17.98 -12.63 5.90
N THR A 223 -17.08 -12.91 4.96
CA THR A 223 -15.64 -12.97 5.21
C THR A 223 -14.96 -11.99 4.29
N TYR A 224 -14.14 -11.09 4.85
CA TYR A 224 -13.36 -10.19 4.00
C TYR A 224 -12.38 -11.03 3.15
N PRO A 225 -12.36 -10.88 1.81
CA PRO A 225 -11.63 -11.75 0.90
C PRO A 225 -10.12 -11.54 1.03
N LEU A 226 -9.52 -12.27 1.97
CA LEU A 226 -8.08 -12.44 2.08
C LEU A 226 -7.75 -13.90 1.84
N PRO A 227 -6.64 -14.20 1.12
CA PRO A 227 -6.20 -15.58 0.94
C PRO A 227 -6.01 -16.23 2.30
N THR A 228 -6.43 -17.47 2.42
CA THR A 228 -6.21 -18.29 3.62
C THR A 228 -4.95 -19.14 3.49
N ASP A 229 -4.49 -19.39 2.26
CA ASP A 229 -3.27 -20.12 1.97
C ASP A 229 -2.00 -19.28 2.24
N PHE A 230 -1.03 -19.89 2.91
CA PHE A 230 0.20 -19.21 3.32
C PHE A 230 0.98 -18.61 2.16
N LYS A 231 1.09 -19.34 1.03
CA LYS A 231 1.83 -18.87 -0.14
C LYS A 231 1.13 -17.67 -0.77
N TYR A 232 -0.18 -17.75 -0.98
CA TYR A 232 -0.95 -16.65 -1.57
C TYR A 232 -0.98 -15.41 -0.68
N GLN A 233 -1.08 -15.57 0.65
CA GLN A 233 -0.95 -14.45 1.60
C GLN A 233 0.38 -13.72 1.44
N ARG A 234 1.50 -14.47 1.34
CA ARG A 234 2.82 -13.87 1.16
C ARG A 234 2.97 -13.22 -0.20
N LEU A 235 2.48 -13.84 -1.28
CA LEU A 235 2.53 -13.26 -2.63
C LEU A 235 1.73 -11.95 -2.72
N GLN A 236 0.55 -11.86 -2.10
CA GLN A 236 -0.21 -10.62 -2.03
C GLN A 236 0.57 -9.52 -1.27
N LYS A 237 1.22 -9.87 -0.15
CA LYS A 237 2.10 -8.94 0.58
C LYS A 237 3.24 -8.45 -0.29
N ILE A 238 3.88 -9.34 -1.05
CA ILE A 238 4.92 -8.92 -2.01
C ILE A 238 4.36 -7.96 -3.05
N ASN A 239 3.15 -8.17 -3.57
CA ASN A 239 2.51 -7.18 -4.44
C ASN A 239 2.28 -5.83 -3.73
N ARG A 240 1.88 -5.83 -2.46
CA ARG A 240 1.77 -4.57 -1.68
C ARG A 240 3.12 -3.87 -1.56
N PHE A 241 4.18 -4.63 -1.32
CA PHE A 241 5.53 -4.09 -1.27
C PHE A 241 5.93 -3.48 -2.61
N ILE A 242 5.72 -4.21 -3.73
CA ILE A 242 6.00 -3.75 -5.09
C ILE A 242 5.29 -2.42 -5.38
N GLU A 243 4.03 -2.30 -5.00
CA GLU A 243 3.26 -1.06 -5.17
C GLU A 243 3.84 0.08 -4.34
N PHE A 244 4.19 -0.20 -3.08
CA PHE A 244 4.77 0.78 -2.17
C PHE A 244 6.10 1.33 -2.70
N ILE A 245 7.00 0.47 -3.19
CA ILE A 245 8.28 0.88 -3.79
C ILE A 245 8.12 1.39 -5.24
N GLY A 246 6.92 1.26 -5.82
CA GLY A 246 6.55 1.80 -7.12
C GLY A 246 6.12 3.26 -7.07
N ASP A 247 5.57 3.71 -5.94
CA ASP A 247 5.20 5.11 -5.69
C ASP A 247 6.45 5.94 -5.32
N LEU A 248 6.77 6.92 -6.17
CA LEU A 248 7.98 7.75 -6.01
C LEU A 248 7.89 8.76 -4.86
N SER A 249 6.72 8.94 -4.26
CA SER A 249 6.56 9.78 -3.06
C SER A 249 7.02 9.08 -1.77
N ASN A 250 7.31 7.79 -1.82
CA ASN A 250 7.82 7.05 -0.68
C ASN A 250 9.33 7.28 -0.51
N THR A 251 9.73 7.59 0.73
CA THR A 251 11.11 7.86 1.12
C THR A 251 11.81 6.59 1.58
N GLU A 252 13.14 6.62 1.66
CA GLU A 252 13.95 5.51 2.22
C GLU A 252 13.45 5.12 3.62
N VAL A 253 13.19 6.11 4.48
CA VAL A 253 12.66 5.91 5.83
C VAL A 253 11.32 5.18 5.82
N LYS A 254 10.41 5.54 4.91
CA LYS A 254 9.12 4.87 4.79
C LYS A 254 9.28 3.41 4.34
N ILE A 255 10.25 3.13 3.46
CA ILE A 255 10.55 1.78 2.98
C ILE A 255 11.13 0.91 4.11
N THR A 256 12.11 1.43 4.86
CA THR A 256 12.71 0.70 5.98
C THR A 256 11.71 0.47 7.11
N GLN A 257 10.87 1.46 7.43
CA GLN A 257 9.76 1.29 8.38
C GLN A 257 8.78 0.20 7.95
N LEU A 258 8.41 0.17 6.66
CA LEU A 258 7.55 -0.89 6.14
C LEU A 258 8.20 -2.26 6.33
N LEU A 259 9.46 -2.43 5.92
CA LEU A 259 10.20 -3.68 6.04
C LEU A 259 10.45 -4.12 7.49
N ALA A 260 10.55 -3.18 8.43
CA ALA A 260 10.70 -3.47 9.86
C ALA A 260 9.39 -3.93 10.53
N SER A 261 8.24 -3.71 9.89
CA SER A 261 6.94 -4.11 10.44
C SER A 261 6.82 -5.64 10.58
N GLU A 262 6.00 -6.09 11.53
CA GLU A 262 5.68 -7.52 11.69
C GLU A 262 5.15 -8.15 10.40
N GLU A 263 4.48 -7.36 9.57
CA GLU A 263 3.89 -7.82 8.32
C GLU A 263 4.96 -8.17 7.28
N PHE A 264 6.07 -7.42 7.22
CA PHE A 264 7.05 -7.46 6.14
C PHE A 264 8.46 -7.90 6.54
N ILE A 265 8.78 -8.00 7.83
CA ILE A 265 10.12 -8.42 8.28
C ILE A 265 10.53 -9.81 7.77
N PHE A 266 9.54 -10.65 7.44
CA PHE A 266 9.77 -11.95 6.79
C PHE A 266 10.49 -11.83 5.43
N ALA A 267 10.32 -10.72 4.71
CA ALA A 267 10.91 -10.48 3.40
C ALA A 267 12.45 -10.52 3.49
N LEU A 268 13.01 -9.88 4.51
CA LEU A 268 14.44 -9.89 4.77
C LEU A 268 14.91 -11.27 5.24
N LYS A 269 14.14 -11.93 6.11
CA LYS A 269 14.42 -13.31 6.56
C LYS A 269 14.55 -14.27 5.38
N MET A 270 13.59 -14.24 4.46
CA MET A 270 13.57 -15.09 3.27
C MET A 270 14.70 -14.73 2.31
N ARG A 271 14.88 -13.44 1.98
CA ARG A 271 15.88 -13.00 1.01
C ARG A 271 17.31 -13.37 1.41
N PHE A 272 17.64 -13.22 2.69
CA PHE A 272 18.99 -13.45 3.20
C PHE A 272 19.16 -14.81 3.87
N SER A 273 18.09 -15.61 3.95
CA SER A 273 18.11 -16.94 4.61
C SER A 273 18.63 -16.86 6.05
N VAL A 274 18.14 -15.87 6.80
CA VAL A 274 18.59 -15.55 8.16
C VAL A 274 17.56 -15.94 9.22
N THR A 275 18.01 -16.14 10.46
CA THR A 275 17.15 -16.52 11.59
C THR A 275 16.45 -15.29 12.19
N GLU A 276 17.20 -14.19 12.34
CA GLU A 276 16.74 -12.96 12.98
C GLU A 276 17.10 -11.73 12.17
N VAL A 277 16.29 -10.69 12.34
CA VAL A 277 16.45 -9.39 11.69
C VAL A 277 16.23 -8.34 12.75
N PHE A 278 17.18 -7.44 12.94
CA PHE A 278 17.11 -6.36 13.91
C PHE A 278 17.13 -5.02 13.17
N PRO A 279 16.01 -4.28 13.14
CA PRO A 279 15.97 -2.97 12.51
C PRO A 279 16.69 -1.94 13.39
N GLU A 280 17.45 -1.05 12.76
CA GLU A 280 17.71 0.28 13.31
C GLU A 280 18.41 0.31 14.69
N LEU A 281 19.30 -0.65 14.98
CA LEU A 281 20.00 -0.71 16.26
C LEU A 281 21.06 0.39 16.41
N ASN A 282 21.16 0.94 17.62
CA ASN A 282 22.12 2.00 17.94
C ASN A 282 23.51 1.41 18.24
N CYS A 283 24.51 1.81 17.46
CA CYS A 283 25.89 1.33 17.58
C CYS A 283 26.78 2.46 18.14
N ALA A 284 26.87 2.54 19.48
CA ALA A 284 27.69 3.54 20.17
C ALA A 284 29.18 3.19 20.14
N TRP A 285 30.04 4.17 19.85
CA TRP A 285 31.50 3.98 19.85
C TRP A 285 32.00 3.81 21.28
N GLN A 286 32.78 2.76 21.52
CA GLN A 286 33.30 2.41 22.86
C GLN A 286 34.73 2.89 23.09
N SER A 287 35.49 3.13 22.01
CA SER A 287 36.87 3.62 22.08
C SER A 287 37.04 5.07 21.62
N GLU A 288 35.98 5.71 21.12
CA GLU A 288 36.03 7.05 20.54
C GLU A 288 34.83 7.89 20.96
N ASP A 289 35.03 9.20 21.12
CA ASP A 289 33.95 10.16 21.34
C ASP A 289 33.39 10.61 19.98
N ARG A 290 32.44 9.84 19.46
CA ARG A 290 31.76 10.08 18.18
C ARG A 290 30.28 9.76 18.28
N PRO A 291 29.43 10.41 17.45
CA PRO A 291 28.03 10.02 17.33
C PRO A 291 27.88 8.54 16.99
N ALA A 292 26.92 7.89 17.65
CA ALA A 292 26.57 6.51 17.35
C ALA A 292 26.09 6.37 15.89
N ILE A 293 26.36 5.21 15.30
CA ILE A 293 25.90 4.87 13.95
C ILE A 293 24.68 3.95 14.04
N LYS A 294 23.85 3.95 13.00
CA LYS A 294 22.58 3.24 13.00
C LYS A 294 22.34 2.59 11.62
N PRO A 295 22.74 1.32 11.43
CA PRO A 295 22.42 0.58 10.22
C PRO A 295 20.91 0.37 10.09
N ASP A 296 20.40 0.32 8.85
CA ASP A 296 18.96 0.06 8.63
C ASP A 296 18.55 -1.29 9.21
N PHE A 297 19.32 -2.35 8.93
CA PHE A 297 19.07 -3.69 9.47
C PHE A 297 20.37 -4.46 9.73
N PHE A 298 20.38 -5.23 10.83
CA PHE A 298 21.22 -6.41 10.98
C PHE A 298 20.44 -7.65 10.58
N VAL A 299 21.07 -8.56 9.85
CA VAL A 299 20.52 -9.85 9.47
C VAL A 299 21.42 -10.96 10.02
N VAL A 300 20.90 -11.77 10.95
CA VAL A 300 21.70 -12.73 11.72
C VAL A 300 21.59 -14.13 11.13
N GLY A 301 22.72 -14.67 10.69
CA GLY A 301 22.82 -16.03 10.17
C GLY A 301 22.61 -17.09 11.24
N ALA A 302 22.41 -18.33 10.79
CA ALA A 302 22.29 -19.49 11.70
C ALA A 302 23.58 -19.77 12.50
N ASP A 303 24.72 -19.21 12.08
CA ASP A 303 26.00 -19.27 12.79
C ASP A 303 26.13 -18.19 13.89
N GLY A 304 25.11 -17.34 14.06
CA GLY A 304 25.07 -16.26 15.06
C GLY A 304 25.80 -14.98 14.64
N TYR A 305 26.36 -14.93 13.42
CA TYR A 305 27.01 -13.74 12.88
C TYR A 305 26.03 -12.89 12.08
N ALA A 306 26.09 -11.57 12.25
CA ALA A 306 25.26 -10.64 11.53
C ALA A 306 25.98 -9.96 10.36
N ASP A 307 25.25 -9.85 9.24
CA ASP A 307 25.55 -8.94 8.14
C ASP A 307 24.67 -7.68 8.24
N ILE A 308 25.03 -6.65 7.49
CA ILE A 308 24.31 -5.36 7.47
C ILE A 308 23.57 -5.22 6.15
N VAL A 309 22.30 -4.81 6.20
CA VAL A 309 21.51 -4.44 5.01
C VAL A 309 21.16 -2.97 5.10
N GLU A 310 21.50 -2.23 4.07
CA GLU A 310 21.28 -0.79 3.92
C GLU A 310 20.41 -0.53 2.69
N PHE A 311 19.41 0.32 2.82
CA PHE A 311 18.48 0.67 1.76
C PHE A 311 18.77 2.07 1.22
N LYS A 312 18.63 2.19 -0.10
CA LYS A 312 18.50 3.46 -0.80
C LYS A 312 17.28 3.42 -1.70
N LEU A 313 16.89 4.55 -2.29
CA LEU A 313 15.67 4.60 -3.10
C LEU A 313 15.68 3.59 -4.27
N PRO A 314 14.49 3.06 -4.65
CA PRO A 314 14.35 2.20 -5.80
C PRO A 314 14.55 2.95 -7.12
N ASN A 315 14.33 4.25 -7.16
CA ASN A 315 14.57 5.05 -8.36
C ASN A 315 15.93 5.75 -8.26
N LEU A 316 16.88 5.36 -9.12
CA LEU A 316 18.20 5.98 -9.13
C LEU A 316 18.19 7.30 -9.91
N LYS A 317 18.75 8.35 -9.31
CA LYS A 317 18.95 9.62 -10.02
C LYS A 317 20.13 9.50 -10.99
N GLY A 318 19.82 9.33 -12.28
CA GLY A 318 20.80 9.19 -13.36
C GLY A 318 21.36 7.77 -13.50
N SER A 319 22.41 7.63 -14.31
CA SER A 319 23.02 6.33 -14.59
C SER A 319 23.76 5.75 -13.38
N SER A 320 23.70 4.43 -13.20
CA SER A 320 24.48 3.71 -12.17
C SER A 320 25.97 3.67 -12.48
N VAL A 321 26.31 3.56 -13.77
CA VAL A 321 27.68 3.53 -14.29
C VAL A 321 27.90 4.72 -15.22
N VAL A 322 29.06 5.35 -15.11
CA VAL A 322 29.49 6.48 -15.92
C VAL A 322 30.93 6.27 -16.38
N GLY A 323 31.35 7.03 -17.39
CA GLY A 323 32.72 6.97 -17.92
C GLY A 323 32.75 6.67 -19.41
N ARG A 324 33.97 6.60 -19.95
CA ARG A 324 34.22 6.18 -21.34
C ARG A 324 34.56 4.70 -21.36
N THR A 325 34.45 4.06 -22.52
CA THR A 325 34.83 2.66 -22.71
C THR A 325 36.21 2.34 -22.13
N ASN A 326 36.30 1.28 -21.33
CA ASN A 326 37.49 0.85 -20.57
C ASN A 326 37.94 1.79 -19.43
N ARG A 327 37.09 2.74 -19.03
CA ARG A 327 37.28 3.64 -17.88
C ARG A 327 35.95 3.89 -17.16
N GLU A 328 35.10 2.88 -17.14
CA GLU A 328 33.81 2.88 -16.47
C GLU A 328 34.00 2.85 -14.95
N THR A 329 33.15 3.58 -14.24
CA THR A 329 33.09 3.59 -12.77
C THR A 329 31.65 3.78 -12.33
N PHE A 330 31.36 3.45 -11.07
CA PHE A 330 30.08 3.82 -10.48
C PHE A 330 29.90 5.34 -10.51
N SER A 331 28.66 5.78 -10.72
CA SER A 331 28.32 7.20 -10.62
C SER A 331 28.65 7.74 -9.22
N SER A 332 28.78 9.07 -9.11
CA SER A 332 29.00 9.73 -7.83
C SER A 332 27.93 9.38 -6.79
N THR A 333 26.69 9.21 -7.25
CA THR A 333 25.54 8.76 -6.44
C THR A 333 25.82 7.39 -5.79
N VAL A 334 26.12 6.37 -6.60
CA VAL A 334 26.37 5.01 -6.09
C VAL A 334 27.63 4.96 -5.22
N ASN A 335 28.70 5.63 -5.64
CA ASN A 335 29.94 5.71 -4.85
C ASN A 335 29.75 6.41 -3.49
N SER A 336 28.87 7.41 -3.42
CA SER A 336 28.54 8.08 -2.15
C SER A 336 27.89 7.10 -1.18
N TYR A 337 26.92 6.30 -1.63
CA TYR A 337 26.27 5.29 -0.80
C TYR A 337 27.21 4.20 -0.33
N ILE A 338 28.06 3.67 -1.24
CA ILE A 338 29.11 2.71 -0.86
C ILE A 338 30.04 3.32 0.21
N SER A 339 30.42 4.59 0.04
CA SER A 339 31.30 5.29 1.00
C SER A 339 30.63 5.49 2.35
N GLN A 340 29.33 5.80 2.41
CA GLN A 340 28.58 5.93 3.67
C GLN A 340 28.66 4.64 4.49
N THR A 341 28.54 3.48 3.85
CA THR A 341 28.61 2.19 4.57
C THR A 341 30.01 1.83 5.10
N ARG A 342 31.07 2.60 4.78
CA ARG A 342 32.45 2.33 5.27
C ARG A 342 32.58 2.52 6.77
N VAL A 343 31.78 3.41 7.35
CA VAL A 343 31.77 3.66 8.79
C VAL A 343 31.43 2.40 9.59
N TYR A 344 30.60 1.50 9.03
CA TYR A 344 30.29 0.23 9.68
C TYR A 344 31.51 -0.67 9.80
N ARG A 345 32.34 -0.74 8.76
CA ARG A 345 33.58 -1.53 8.82
C ARG A 345 34.52 -0.98 9.88
N GLU A 346 34.74 0.34 9.88
CA GLU A 346 35.58 1.01 10.87
C GLU A 346 35.08 0.75 12.30
N TYR A 347 33.76 0.81 12.51
CA TYR A 347 33.14 0.50 13.79
C TYR A 347 33.41 -0.94 14.23
N PHE A 348 33.21 -1.91 13.33
CA PHE A 348 33.33 -3.33 13.63
C PHE A 348 34.77 -3.87 13.61
N ASP A 349 35.76 -3.07 13.20
CA ASP A 349 37.18 -3.40 13.35
C ASP A 349 37.63 -3.30 14.81
N ASP A 350 37.00 -2.45 15.64
CA ASP A 350 37.26 -2.34 17.07
C ASP A 350 36.65 -3.51 17.88
N PRO A 351 37.45 -4.31 18.60
CA PRO A 351 36.97 -5.36 19.50
C PRO A 351 35.95 -4.89 20.55
N LYS A 352 36.11 -3.69 21.12
CA LYS A 352 35.20 -3.21 22.17
C LYS A 352 33.80 -2.92 21.64
N ASN A 353 33.72 -2.40 20.41
CA ASN A 353 32.45 -2.19 19.73
C ASN A 353 31.75 -3.52 19.45
N ARG A 354 32.49 -4.57 19.05
CA ARG A 354 31.93 -5.92 18.87
C ARG A 354 31.42 -6.52 20.18
N GLU A 355 32.18 -6.38 21.27
CA GLU A 355 31.77 -6.83 22.60
C GLU A 355 30.51 -6.09 23.08
N TYR A 356 30.42 -4.79 22.81
CA TYR A 356 29.22 -4.00 23.09
C TYR A 356 28.00 -4.54 22.34
N ILE A 357 28.09 -4.75 21.02
CA ILE A 357 26.96 -5.30 20.24
C ILE A 357 26.54 -6.68 20.73
N LYS A 358 27.50 -7.56 21.02
CA LYS A 358 27.20 -8.89 21.56
C LYS A 358 26.51 -8.84 22.92
N SER A 359 26.99 -7.98 23.82
CA SER A 359 26.43 -7.86 25.17
C SER A 359 25.06 -7.18 25.20
N GLU A 360 24.85 -6.17 24.36
CA GLU A 360 23.60 -5.40 24.31
C GLU A 360 22.51 -6.10 23.50
N TYR A 361 22.87 -6.71 22.36
CA TYR A 361 21.91 -7.22 21.38
C TYR A 361 21.95 -8.74 21.14
N GLY A 362 22.95 -9.43 21.68
CA GLY A 362 22.95 -10.90 21.75
C GLY A 362 23.46 -11.67 20.52
N PHE A 363 24.03 -10.99 19.52
CA PHE A 363 24.61 -11.61 18.32
C PHE A 363 26.05 -11.15 18.05
N ASP A 364 26.80 -11.93 17.27
CA ASP A 364 28.18 -11.63 16.91
C ASP A 364 28.24 -10.83 15.60
N VAL A 365 29.20 -9.90 15.50
CA VAL A 365 29.48 -9.17 14.25
C VAL A 365 30.98 -9.16 14.03
N TYR A 366 31.44 -9.69 12.90
CA TYR A 366 32.86 -9.67 12.56
C TYR A 366 33.04 -9.53 11.06
N LYS A 367 33.63 -8.39 10.64
CA LYS A 367 33.80 -8.02 9.22
C LYS A 367 32.51 -8.26 8.40
N PRO A 368 31.38 -7.66 8.81
CA PRO A 368 30.08 -7.94 8.21
C PRO A 368 30.09 -7.59 6.73
N ARG A 369 29.44 -8.43 5.91
CA ARG A 369 29.10 -8.03 4.55
C ARG A 369 28.06 -6.92 4.62
N ARG A 370 28.18 -5.97 3.70
CA ARG A 370 27.27 -4.83 3.59
C ARG A 370 26.44 -5.00 2.33
N HIS A 371 25.17 -5.33 2.51
CA HIS A 371 24.20 -5.49 1.43
C HIS A 371 23.54 -4.14 1.16
N LEU A 372 23.83 -3.53 0.01
CA LEU A 372 23.22 -2.28 -0.41
C LEU A 372 22.05 -2.59 -1.35
N ILE A 373 20.82 -2.33 -0.91
CA ILE A 373 19.61 -2.46 -1.74
C ILE A 373 19.32 -1.11 -2.39
N ILE A 374 19.46 -1.02 -3.71
CA ILE A 374 19.35 0.24 -4.45
C ILE A 374 18.90 0.02 -5.89
N GLY A 375 18.09 0.95 -6.39
CA GLY A 375 17.77 0.99 -7.82
C GLY A 375 16.96 -0.22 -8.28
N ARG A 376 16.77 -0.26 -9.59
CA ARG A 376 16.05 -1.31 -10.31
C ARG A 376 16.96 -2.03 -11.28
N ARG A 377 16.54 -3.21 -11.73
CA ARG A 377 17.30 -4.05 -12.66
C ARG A 377 17.70 -3.30 -13.94
N TRP A 378 16.83 -2.43 -14.45
CA TRP A 378 17.14 -1.63 -15.63
C TRP A 378 18.22 -0.56 -15.40
N ASP A 379 18.37 -0.05 -14.16
CA ASP A 379 19.45 0.86 -13.78
C ASP A 379 20.82 0.17 -13.85
N PHE A 380 20.84 -1.16 -13.75
CA PHE A 380 22.03 -2.02 -13.75
C PHE A 380 22.05 -2.97 -14.96
N SER A 381 21.59 -2.50 -16.12
CA SER A 381 21.48 -3.31 -17.34
C SER A 381 22.81 -3.66 -18.01
N SER A 382 23.87 -2.87 -17.76
CA SER A 382 25.19 -3.03 -18.39
C SER A 382 26.07 -4.05 -17.66
N PRO A 383 26.64 -5.09 -18.31
CA PRO A 383 27.50 -6.08 -17.63
C PRO A 383 28.70 -5.49 -16.88
N GLU A 384 29.14 -4.27 -17.26
CA GLU A 384 30.26 -3.54 -16.69
C GLU A 384 30.07 -3.26 -15.20
N TRP A 385 28.84 -3.03 -14.72
CA TRP A 385 28.62 -2.74 -13.30
C TRP A 385 29.07 -3.89 -12.39
N ARG A 386 28.97 -5.15 -12.84
CA ARG A 386 29.44 -6.32 -12.08
C ARG A 386 30.95 -6.35 -11.94
N LYS A 387 31.69 -5.89 -12.96
CA LYS A 387 33.15 -5.77 -12.90
C LYS A 387 33.55 -4.73 -11.87
N ILE A 388 32.89 -3.56 -11.90
CA ILE A 388 33.13 -2.47 -10.94
C ILE A 388 32.72 -2.90 -9.52
N ALA A 389 31.60 -3.63 -9.37
CA ALA A 389 31.16 -4.16 -8.08
C ALA A 389 32.18 -5.12 -7.46
N ALA A 390 32.88 -5.91 -8.27
CA ALA A 390 33.89 -6.86 -7.80
C ALA A 390 35.11 -6.17 -7.16
N ASP A 391 35.33 -4.87 -7.41
CA ASP A 391 36.37 -4.09 -6.73
C ASP A 391 36.05 -3.85 -5.23
N PHE A 392 34.79 -4.08 -4.82
CA PHE A 392 34.33 -3.89 -3.44
C PHE A 392 34.09 -5.26 -2.77
N GLN A 393 35.12 -5.81 -2.10
CA GLN A 393 35.08 -7.16 -1.52
C GLN A 393 34.06 -7.36 -0.40
N ASP A 394 33.72 -6.31 0.33
CA ASP A 394 32.89 -6.29 1.54
C ASP A 394 31.55 -5.56 1.32
N VAL A 395 31.17 -5.33 0.06
CA VAL A 395 29.87 -4.75 -0.33
C VAL A 395 29.22 -5.64 -1.39
N THR A 396 27.94 -5.91 -1.23
CA THR A 396 27.14 -6.55 -2.28
C THR A 396 25.97 -5.64 -2.63
N ILE A 397 25.87 -5.24 -3.90
CA ILE A 397 24.77 -4.42 -4.41
C ILE A 397 23.66 -5.35 -4.90
N HIS A 398 22.44 -5.09 -4.47
CA HIS A 398 21.23 -5.76 -4.95
C HIS A 398 20.25 -4.70 -5.43
N THR A 399 19.48 -5.02 -6.46
CA THR A 399 18.33 -4.20 -6.85
C THR A 399 17.10 -4.54 -6.03
N TYR A 400 16.10 -3.67 -6.01
CA TYR A 400 14.80 -4.00 -5.40
C TYR A 400 14.13 -5.20 -6.09
N ASP A 401 14.38 -5.38 -7.38
CA ASP A 401 13.84 -6.52 -8.13
C ASP A 401 14.54 -7.81 -7.69
N ASP A 402 15.84 -7.78 -7.35
CA ASP A 402 16.55 -8.93 -6.77
C ASP A 402 16.08 -9.27 -5.35
N LEU A 403 15.67 -8.26 -4.58
CA LEU A 403 15.01 -8.47 -3.27
C LEU A 403 13.69 -9.21 -3.47
N VAL A 404 12.81 -8.70 -4.34
CA VAL A 404 11.50 -9.29 -4.63
C VAL A 404 11.63 -10.71 -5.19
N ASP A 405 12.47 -10.91 -6.20
CA ASP A 405 12.63 -12.22 -6.84
C ASP A 405 13.27 -13.24 -5.90
N GLY A 406 14.23 -12.82 -5.07
CA GLY A 406 14.85 -13.69 -4.07
C GLY A 406 13.85 -14.19 -3.02
N ILE A 407 12.89 -13.35 -2.61
CA ILE A 407 11.80 -13.78 -1.72
C ILE A 407 10.89 -14.76 -2.43
N VAL A 408 10.51 -14.45 -3.67
CA VAL A 408 9.48 -15.21 -4.37
C VAL A 408 9.98 -16.57 -4.83
N ALA A 409 11.27 -16.72 -5.16
CA ALA A 409 11.87 -18.01 -5.45
C ALA A 409 11.61 -19.03 -4.33
N GLN A 410 11.61 -18.59 -3.06
CA GLN A 410 11.34 -19.45 -1.90
C GLN A 410 9.91 -20.02 -1.83
N PHE A 411 8.98 -19.54 -2.67
CA PHE A 411 7.59 -20.02 -2.70
C PHE A 411 7.31 -21.04 -3.82
N TYR A 412 8.26 -21.27 -4.73
CA TYR A 412 8.08 -22.14 -5.90
C TYR A 412 8.94 -23.40 -5.87
N ASP A 413 9.65 -23.62 -4.77
CA ASP A 413 10.41 -24.84 -4.48
C ASP A 413 9.62 -25.86 -3.64
#